data_AF-A0A661KB55-F1
#
_entry.id   AF-A0A661KB55-F1
#
_cell.length_a   1.000
_cell.length_b   1.000
_cell.length_c   1.000
_cell.angle_alpha   90.00
_cell.angle_beta   90.00
_cell.angle_gamma   90.00
#
_symmetry.space_group_name_H-M   'P 1'
#
loop_
_entity.id
_entity.type
_entity.pdbx_description
1 polymer ?
#
loop_
_entity_poly.entity_id
_entity_poly.type
_entity_poly.pdbx_seq_one_letter_code
_entity_poly.pdbx_strand_id
1 'polypeptide(L)' 'MKVCIGGTFDILHRGHKKLLEEAFKHAGRDGFVFIGLTKQKIQDNS' A
#
# COMPACT_ATOMS: atom_id res chain seq x y z
N MET A 1 -1.23 7.09 -14.19
CA MET A 1 0.02 6.34 -13.89
C MET A 1 -0.35 5.04 -13.18
N LYS A 2 0.47 3.98 -13.27
CA LYS A 2 0.24 2.74 -12.49
C LYS A 2 1.13 2.80 -11.24
N VAL A 3 0.52 2.77 -10.07
CA VAL A 3 1.20 2.80 -8.77
C VAL A 3 0.97 1.47 -8.07
N CYS A 4 2.02 0.89 -7.50
CA CYS A 4 1.94 -0.37 -6.78
C CYS A 4 2.44 -0.17 -5.36
N ILE A 5 1.67 -0.64 -4.38
CA ILE A 5 2.07 -0.68 -2.97
C ILE A 5 1.77 -2.08 -2.41
N GLY A 6 2.52 -2.49 -1.39
CA GLY A 6 2.36 -3.80 -0.78
C GLY A 6 2.59 -3.77 0.73
N GLY A 7 1.92 -4.66 1.45
CA GLY A 7 2.09 -4.80 2.89
C GLY A 7 1.13 -5.83 3.48
N THR A 8 1.30 -6.14 4.76
CA THR A 8 0.34 -6.99 5.48
C THR A 8 -0.99 -6.27 5.70
N PHE A 9 -0.95 -4.94 5.86
CA PHE A 9 -2.11 -4.14 6.24
C PHE A 9 -2.86 -4.69 7.47
N ASP A 10 -2.14 -5.41 8.35
CA ASP A 10 -2.67 -6.01 9.58
C ASP A 10 -2.92 -4.90 10.60
N ILE A 11 -4.19 -4.73 10.96
CA ILE A 11 -4.77 -3.55 11.63
C ILE A 11 -4.49 -2.26 10.84
N LEU A 12 -5.54 -1.68 10.24
CA LEU A 12 -5.42 -0.41 9.50
C LEU A 12 -5.17 0.78 10.43
N HIS A 13 -3.90 1.10 10.65
CA HIS A 13 -3.46 2.27 11.41
C HIS A 13 -3.07 3.45 10.51
N ARG A 14 -2.69 4.58 11.13
CA ARG A 14 -2.37 5.85 10.44
C ARG A 14 -1.29 5.72 9.36
N GLY A 15 -0.34 4.80 9.53
CA GLY A 15 0.73 4.56 8.56
C GLY A 15 0.19 4.09 7.22
N HIS A 16 -0.73 3.11 7.23
CA HIS A 16 -1.39 2.61 6.04
C HIS A 16 -2.22 3.69 5.34
N LYS A 17 -2.92 4.53 6.11
CA LYS A 17 -3.70 5.65 5.55
C LYS A 17 -2.81 6.62 4.78
N LYS A 18 -1.69 7.02 5.37
CA LYS A 18 -0.73 7.92 4.71
C LYS A 18 -0.13 7.29 3.45
N LEU A 19 0.17 5.99 3.48
CA LEU A 19 0.68 5.26 2.31
C LEU A 19 -0.34 5.23 1.16
N LEU A 20 -1.61 4.99 1.48
CA LEU A 20 -2.70 5.01 0.50
C LEU A 20 -2.92 6.41 -0.07
N GLU A 21 -2.96 7.43 0.78
CA GLU A 21 -3.13 8.84 0.37
C GLU A 21 -2.07 9.26 -0.66
N GLU A 22 -0.79 8.97 -0.38
CA GLU A 22 0.29 9.26 -1.33
C GLU A 22 0.18 8.43 -2.61
N ALA A 23 -0.18 7.14 -2.51
CA ALA A 23 -0.35 6.29 -3.69
C ALA A 23 -1.42 6.81 -4.65
N PHE A 24 -2.58 7.24 -4.13
CA PHE A 24 -3.65 7.82 -4.94
C PHE A 24 -3.28 9.19 -5.52
N LYS A 25 -2.57 10.02 -4.75
CA LYS A 25 -2.04 11.31 -5.23
C LYS A 25 -1.08 11.12 -6.42
N HIS A 26 -0.20 10.11 -6.35
CA HIS A 26 0.73 9.79 -7.44
C HIS A 26 0.07 9.13 -8.64
N ALA A 27 -0.98 8.33 -8.45
CA ALA A 27 -1.71 7.71 -9.55
C ALA A 27 -2.36 8.78 -10.45
N GLY A 28 -2.90 9.84 -9.85
CA GLY A 28 -3.61 10.92 -10.51
C GLY A 28 -5.06 10.54 -10.86
N ARG A 29 -5.79 11.47 -11.48
CA ARG A 29 -7.26 11.37 -11.72
C ARG A 29 -7.67 10.09 -12.46
N ASP A 30 -6.88 9.69 -13.46
CA ASP A 30 -7.14 8.50 -14.30
C ASP A 30 -6.10 7.39 -14.03
N GLY A 31 -5.49 7.42 -12.84
CA GLY A 31 -4.50 6.44 -12.42
C GLY A 31 -5.09 5.22 -11.75
N PHE A 32 -4.28 4.16 -11.67
CA PHE A 32 -4.64 2.93 -10.98
C PHE A 32 -3.62 2.64 -9.88
N VAL A 33 -4.13 2.28 -8.70
CA VAL A 33 -3.33 1.80 -7.56
C VAL A 33 -3.58 0.30 -7.39
N PHE A 34 -2.51 -0.49 -7.48
CA PHE A 34 -2.52 -1.92 -7.18
C PHE A 34 -1.99 -2.14 -5.76
N ILE A 35 -2.78 -2.81 -4.92
CA ILE A 35 -2.46 -3.04 -3.50
C ILE A 35 -2.26 -4.54 -3.29
N GLY A 36 -1.02 -4.95 -3.06
CA GLY A 36 -0.68 -6.33 -2.71
C GLY A 36 -0.84 -6.59 -1.21
N LEU A 37 -1.65 -7.59 -0.85
CA LEU A 37 -1.86 -8.02 0.54
C LEU A 37 -1.08 -9.31 0.83
N THR A 38 -0.31 -9.34 1.91
CA THR A 38 0.37 -10.57 2.34
C THR A 38 -0.52 -11.39 3.29
N LYS A 39 -0.48 -12.72 3.14
CA LYS A 39 -1.29 -13.66 3.96
C LYS A 39 -0.66 -13.95 5.34
N GLN A 40 0.57 -13.48 5.58
CA GLN A 40 1.36 -13.75 6.79
C GLN A 40 2.19 -12.52 7.17
N LYS A 41 2.58 -12.39 8.45
CA LYS A 41 3.60 -11.41 8.86
C LYS A 41 4.83 -11.60 7.98
N ILE A 42 5.31 -10.50 7.40
CA ILE A 42 6.54 -10.49 6.61
C ILE A 42 7.65 -10.98 7.55
N GLN A 43 8.31 -12.08 7.18
CA GLN A 43 9.47 -12.57 7.92
C GLN A 43 10.61 -11.58 7.67
N ASP A 44 11.04 -10.92 8.74
CA ASP A 44 12.25 -10.10 8.74
C ASP A 44 13.43 -11.05 8.95
N ASN A 45 14.32 -11.15 7.95
CA ASN A 45 15.51 -12.01 7.98
C ASN A 45 16.76 -11.22 8.42
N SER A 46 16.59 -10.17 9.23
CA SER A 46 17.69 -9.38 9.78
C SER A 46 18.26 -9.96 11.08
#